data_AF-A0A967D3I9-F1
#
_entry.id   AF-A0A967D3I9-F1
#
_cell.length_a   1.000
_cell.length_b   1.000
_cell.length_c   1.000
_cell.angle_alpha   90.00
_cell.angle_beta   90.00
_cell.angle_gamma   90.00
#
_symmetry.space_group_name_H-M   'P 1'
#
loop_
_entity.id
_entity.type
_entity.pdbx_description
1 polymer ?
#
loop_
_entity_poly.entity_id
_entity_poly.type
_entity_poly.pdbx_seq_one_letter_code
_entity_poly.pdbx_strand_id
1 'polypeptide(L)' 'AGPKPEDGVWAPAWYASVHTSTGFSPYRPSSHPTPDRLGPILDEALPLYERLLEFAL' A
#
# COMPACT_ATOMS: atom_id res chain seq x y z
N ALA A 1 14.27 0.41 -8.77
CA ALA A 1 14.26 -1.05 -8.96
C ALA A 1 15.61 -1.63 -8.51
N GLY A 2 15.65 -2.91 -8.16
CA GLY A 2 16.85 -3.64 -7.73
C GLY A 2 17.09 -3.71 -6.21
N PRO A 3 18.06 -4.55 -5.80
CA PRO A 3 18.45 -4.72 -4.40
C PRO A 3 19.07 -3.45 -3.81
N LYS A 4 18.86 -3.26 -2.51
CA LYS A 4 19.37 -2.12 -1.74
C LYS A 4 20.35 -2.59 -0.66
N PRO A 5 21.31 -1.75 -0.24
CA PRO A 5 22.23 -2.08 0.86
C PRO A 5 21.52 -2.42 2.18
N GLU A 6 20.38 -1.79 2.44
CA GLU A 6 19.52 -2.01 3.60
C GLU A 6 18.60 -3.24 3.50
N ASP A 7 18.63 -3.97 2.39
CA ASP A 7 17.85 -5.19 2.23
C ASP A 7 18.34 -6.26 3.22
N GLY A 8 17.42 -6.72 4.08
CA GLY A 8 17.70 -7.75 5.07
C GLY A 8 17.78 -9.16 4.49
N VAL A 9 18.07 -10.13 5.36
CA VAL A 9 18.24 -11.56 5.01
C VAL A 9 17.07 -12.19 4.25
N TRP A 10 15.87 -11.59 4.34
CA TRP A 10 14.66 -12.07 3.67
C TRP A 10 14.55 -11.63 2.21
N ALA A 11 15.35 -10.67 1.77
CA ALA A 11 15.22 -10.08 0.44
C ALA A 11 15.28 -11.09 -0.72
N PRO A 12 16.18 -12.11 -0.73
CA PRO A 12 16.21 -13.10 -1.80
C PRO A 12 14.92 -13.93 -1.92
N ALA A 13 14.18 -14.09 -0.83
CA ALA A 13 12.95 -14.90 -0.80
C ALA A 13 11.66 -14.06 -0.95
N TRP A 14 11.69 -12.77 -0.60
CA TRP A 14 10.48 -11.94 -0.51
C TRP A 14 10.46 -10.74 -1.46
N TYR A 15 11.62 -10.20 -1.86
CA TYR A 15 11.68 -8.87 -2.50
C TYR A 15 11.79 -8.94 -4.02
N ALA A 16 11.81 -10.12 -4.64
CA ALA A 16 11.94 -10.26 -6.09
C ALA A 16 10.93 -9.37 -6.85
N SER A 17 9.64 -9.39 -6.48
CA SER A 17 8.61 -8.56 -7.13
C SER A 17 8.81 -7.07 -6.89
N VAL A 18 9.28 -6.68 -5.70
CA VAL A 18 9.57 -5.28 -5.33
C VAL A 18 10.79 -4.76 -6.09
N HIS A 19 11.83 -5.58 -6.25
CA HIS A 19 13.02 -5.23 -6.99
C HIS A 19 12.71 -5.01 -8.48
N THR A 20 11.77 -5.76 -9.06
CA THR A 20 11.39 -5.61 -10.47
C THR A 20 10.30 -4.58 -10.72
N SER A 21 9.60 -4.08 -9.70
CA SER A 21 8.51 -3.13 -9.89
C SER A 21 8.99 -1.72 -10.24
N THR A 22 8.20 -1.02 -11.03
CA THR A 22 8.40 0.39 -11.39
C THR A 22 7.35 1.32 -10.77
N GLY A 23 6.37 0.76 -10.05
CA GLY A 23 5.28 1.50 -9.42
C GLY A 23 4.21 0.57 -8.85
N PHE A 24 3.10 1.17 -8.41
CA PHE A 24 1.92 0.43 -7.95
C PHE A 24 1.07 -0.05 -9.13
N SER A 25 0.39 -1.18 -8.93
CA SER A 25 -0.66 -1.59 -9.87
C SER A 25 -1.87 -0.66 -9.75
N PRO A 26 -2.66 -0.50 -10.83
CA PRO A 26 -3.90 0.26 -10.76
C PRO A 26 -4.83 -0.27 -9.66
N TYR A 27 -5.51 0.64 -8.97
CA TYR A 27 -6.50 0.27 -7.96
C TYR A 27 -7.61 -0.60 -8.56
N ARG A 28 -7.94 -1.68 -7.84
CA ARG A 28 -9.08 -2.55 -8.16
C ARG A 28 -10.09 -2.48 -7.02
N PRO A 29 -11.32 -2.01 -7.27
CA PRO A 29 -12.35 -1.94 -6.23
C PRO A 29 -12.61 -3.30 -5.60
N SER A 30 -12.70 -3.34 -4.27
CA SER A 30 -13.17 -4.51 -3.53
C SER A 30 -14.68 -4.68 -3.71
N SER A 31 -15.15 -5.91 -3.86
CA SER A 31 -16.58 -6.26 -3.81
C SER A 31 -17.07 -6.53 -2.38
N HIS A 32 -16.16 -6.63 -1.40
CA HIS A 32 -16.51 -6.88 -0.02
C HIS A 32 -16.98 -5.59 0.66
N PRO A 33 -18.11 -5.60 1.38
CA PRO A 33 -18.53 -4.47 2.17
C PRO A 33 -17.55 -4.22 3.32
N THR A 34 -17.41 -2.96 3.72
CA THR A 34 -16.67 -2.61 4.94
C THR A 34 -17.37 -3.24 6.15
N PRO A 35 -16.68 -4.05 6.98
CA PRO A 35 -17.28 -4.59 8.19
C PRO A 35 -17.68 -3.48 9.17
N ASP A 36 -18.88 -3.54 9.75
CA ASP A 36 -19.43 -2.50 10.63
C ASP A 36 -18.49 -2.09 11.78
N ARG A 37 -17.79 -3.08 12.37
CA ARG A 37 -16.82 -2.83 13.45
C ARG A 37 -15.66 -1.91 13.05
N LEU A 38 -15.41 -1.75 11.76
CA LEU A 38 -14.34 -0.90 11.22
C LEU A 38 -14.84 0.49 10.83
N GLY A 39 -16.14 0.77 10.91
CA GLY A 39 -16.72 2.09 10.59
C GLY A 39 -15.99 3.25 11.29
N PRO A 40 -15.81 3.21 12.64
CA PRO A 40 -15.10 4.27 13.35
C PRO A 40 -13.65 4.48 12.86
N ILE A 41 -12.95 3.40 12.51
CA ILE A 41 -11.58 3.47 12.00
C ILE A 41 -11.58 4.09 10.60
N LEU A 42 -12.54 3.74 9.76
CA LEU A 42 -12.68 4.32 8.43
C LEU A 42 -12.95 5.82 8.52
N ASP A 43 -13.85 6.24 9.42
CA ASP A 43 -14.19 7.65 9.64
C ASP A 43 -12.97 8.47 10.08
N GLU A 44 -12.10 7.90 10.92
CA GLU A 44 -10.85 8.56 11.35
C GLU A 44 -9.77 8.55 10.26
N ALA A 45 -9.67 7.47 9.48
CA ALA A 45 -8.63 7.30 8.47
C ALA A 45 -8.90 8.09 7.18
N LEU A 46 -10.17 8.23 6.79
CA LEU A 46 -10.58 8.89 5.56
C LEU A 46 -10.04 10.33 5.41
N PRO A 47 -10.18 11.24 6.39
CA PRO A 47 -9.64 12.59 6.26
C PRO A 47 -8.10 12.62 6.18
N LEU A 48 -7.41 11.65 6.78
CA LEU A 48 -5.95 11.53 6.66
C LEU A 48 -5.55 11.07 5.26
N TYR A 49 -6.28 10.11 4.70
CA TYR A 49 -6.10 9.64 3.34
C TYR A 49 -6.33 10.76 2.33
N GLU A 50 -7.44 11.49 2.45
CA GLU A 50 -7.78 12.63 1.58
C GLU A 50 -6.70 13.70 1.60
N ARG A 51 -6.15 14.03 2.78
CA ARG A 51 -5.02 14.97 2.88
C ARG A 51 -3.76 14.48 2.18
N LEU A 52 -3.46 13.18 2.24
CA LEU A 52 -2.30 12.61 1.53
C LEU A 52 -2.52 12.56 0.03
N LEU A 53 -3.77 12.36 -0.39
CA LEU A 53 -4.16 12.28 -1.80
C LEU A 53 -3.84 13.58 -2.56
N GLU A 54 -3.91 14.73 -1.90
CA GLU A 54 -3.50 16.03 -2.46
C GLU A 54 -2.04 16.08 -2.91
N PHE A 55 -1.19 15.20 -2.37
CA PHE A 55 0.25 15.12 -2.69
C PHE A 55 0.61 13.88 -3.52
N ALA A 56 -0.37 13.10 -3.97
CA ALA A 56 -0.12 11.95 -4.81
C ALA A 56 0.41 12.40 -6.19
N LEU A 57 1.49 11.78 -6.65
CA LEU A 57 2.17 12.04 -7.93
C LEU A 57 1.53 11.26 -9.10
#